data_AF-A0A0F9GFJ3-F1
#
_entry.id   AF-A0A0F9GFJ3-F1
#
_cell.length_a   1.000
_cell.length_b   1.000
_cell.length_c   1.000
_cell.angle_alpha   90.00
_cell.angle_beta   90.00
_cell.angle_gamma   90.00
#
_symmetry.space_group_name_H-M   'P 1'
#
loop_
_entity.id
_entity.type
_entity.pdbx_description
1 polymer ?
#
loop_
_entity_poly.entity_id
_entity_poly.type
_entity_poly.pdbx_seq_one_letter_code
_entity_poly.pdbx_strand_id
1 'polypeptide(L)'
;NLFYDSIENRKLCCGVRKVEPLKKHLAGLDAWICGLRSGQSVTRTELKAVDWDDAFGLIKICPLADWTDEQVWDCIKKNNIPYNKLHDKGYPSIGCEPCTRAVKAGEDIRAGRWWWENADKRECGLHLGKEGTTNEH
;
A
#
# COMPACT_ATOMS: atom_id res chain seq x y z
N ASN A 1 5.98 -19.10 10.15
CA ASN A 1 5.84 -17.90 9.32
C ASN A 1 6.56 -16.75 10.00
N LEU A 2 7.85 -16.55 9.69
CA LEU A 2 8.77 -15.65 10.43
C LEU A 2 8.28 -14.21 10.59
N PHE A 3 7.40 -13.75 9.70
CA PHE A 3 6.85 -12.39 9.70
C PHE A 3 5.75 -12.14 10.76
N TYR A 4 5.33 -13.15 11.53
CA TYR A 4 4.51 -12.91 12.74
C TYR A 4 5.37 -12.69 13.98
N ASP A 5 6.64 -13.12 13.95
CA ASP A 5 7.51 -13.12 15.12
C ASP A 5 7.99 -11.70 15.48
N SER A 6 8.16 -10.83 14.47
CA SER A 6 8.55 -9.44 14.68
C SER A 6 8.22 -8.52 13.50
N ILE A 7 8.17 -7.22 13.77
CA ILE A 7 8.00 -6.14 12.79
C ILE A 7 9.18 -6.17 11.80
N GLU A 8 10.38 -6.43 12.29
CA GLU A 8 11.63 -6.52 11.53
C GLU A 8 11.56 -7.67 10.52
N ASN A 9 11.14 -8.85 10.95
CA ASN A 9 10.98 -10.01 10.07
C ASN A 9 9.91 -9.78 9.00
N ARG A 10 8.83 -9.07 9.36
CA ARG A 10 7.79 -8.68 8.41
C ARG A 10 8.29 -7.64 7.41
N LYS A 11 9.09 -6.64 7.83
CA LYS A 11 9.80 -5.71 6.94
C LYS A 11 10.73 -6.46 6.00
N LEU A 12 11.54 -7.38 6.51
CA LEU A 12 12.45 -8.22 5.72
C LEU A 12 11.68 -9.04 4.67
N CYS A 13 10.59 -9.71 5.07
CA CYS A 13 9.74 -10.46 4.15
C CYS A 13 9.19 -9.57 3.02
N CYS A 14 8.72 -8.35 3.34
CA CYS A 14 8.29 -7.38 2.32
C CYS A 14 9.45 -6.88 1.45
N GLY A 15 10.63 -6.68 2.04
CA GLY A 15 11.85 -6.28 1.34
C GLY A 15 12.18 -7.28 0.23
N VAL A 16 12.41 -8.53 0.62
CA VAL A 16 12.79 -9.62 -0.27
C VAL A 16 11.70 -9.93 -1.31
N ARG A 17 10.42 -9.98 -0.90
CA ARG A 17 9.33 -10.44 -1.79
C ARG A 17 8.66 -9.35 -2.60
N LYS A 18 8.84 -8.07 -2.26
CA LYS A 18 8.13 -6.96 -2.91
C LYS A 18 9.06 -5.83 -3.33
N VAL A 19 9.86 -5.30 -2.40
CA VAL A 19 10.62 -4.07 -2.64
C VAL A 19 11.80 -4.33 -3.58
N GLU A 20 12.63 -5.33 -3.27
CA GLU A 20 13.78 -5.71 -4.09
C GLU A 20 13.42 -6.09 -5.54
N PRO A 21 12.42 -6.99 -5.80
CA PRO A 21 12.06 -7.32 -7.16
C PRO A 21 11.47 -6.12 -7.92
N LEU A 22 10.69 -5.27 -7.24
CA LEU A 22 10.16 -4.06 -7.86
C LEU A 22 11.28 -3.09 -8.23
N LYS A 23 12.25 -2.86 -7.33
CA LYS A 23 13.41 -2.00 -7.57
C LYS A 23 14.21 -2.47 -8.79
N LYS A 24 14.42 -3.78 -8.93
CA LYS A 24 15.09 -4.36 -10.11
C LYS A 24 14.31 -4.10 -11.39
N HIS A 25 12.98 -4.18 -11.35
CA HIS A 25 12.13 -4.00 -12.52
C HIS A 25 11.99 -2.53 -12.94
N LEU A 26 12.00 -1.61 -11.99
CA LEU A 26 11.91 -0.17 -12.25
C LEU A 26 13.26 0.47 -12.64
N ALA A 27 14.38 -0.24 -12.46
CA ALA A 27 15.70 0.29 -12.75
C ALA A 27 15.83 0.74 -14.21
N GLY A 28 16.19 2.01 -14.41
CA GLY A 28 16.37 2.61 -15.74
C GLY A 28 15.09 3.14 -16.39
N LEU A 29 13.95 3.10 -15.70
CA LEU A 29 12.72 3.75 -16.16
C LEU A 29 12.62 5.18 -15.61
N ASP A 30 11.97 6.06 -16.36
CA ASP A 30 11.79 7.47 -15.98
C ASP A 30 10.63 7.70 -15.01
N ALA A 31 9.59 6.87 -15.10
CA ALA A 31 8.39 7.01 -14.29
C ALA A 31 7.63 5.69 -14.06
N TRP A 32 6.80 5.66 -13.02
CA TRP A 32 5.87 4.57 -12.75
C TRP A 32 4.53 5.06 -12.22
N ILE A 33 3.47 4.31 -12.50
CA ILE A 33 2.09 4.64 -12.13
C ILE A 33 1.65 3.77 -10.95
N CYS A 34 1.00 4.41 -9.98
CA CYS A 34 0.62 3.86 -8.70
C CYS A 34 -0.86 4.12 -8.39
N GLY A 35 -1.55 3.16 -7.76
CA GLY A 35 -2.96 3.29 -7.37
C GLY A 35 -3.19 3.88 -5.98
N LEU A 36 -2.24 4.64 -5.42
CA LEU A 36 -2.38 5.22 -4.09
C LEU A 36 -3.38 6.36 -4.08
N ARG A 37 -4.13 6.45 -2.98
CA ARG A 37 -5.08 7.52 -2.68
C ARG A 37 -4.86 8.05 -1.27
N SER A 38 -5.11 9.34 -1.05
CA SER A 38 -4.91 10.01 0.24
C SER A 38 -5.80 9.43 1.34
N GLY A 39 -7.06 9.10 1.02
CA GLY A 39 -8.02 8.50 1.95
C GLY A 39 -7.69 7.08 2.42
N GLN A 40 -6.63 6.45 1.90
CA GLN A 40 -6.29 5.06 2.26
C GLN A 40 -5.51 4.91 3.56
N SER A 41 -4.93 5.96 4.15
CA SER A 41 -4.19 5.85 5.41
C SER A 41 -4.04 7.21 6.06
N VAL A 42 -4.03 7.25 7.39
CA VAL A 42 -3.81 8.48 8.17
C VAL A 42 -2.44 9.12 7.90
N THR A 43 -1.46 8.35 7.42
CA THR A 43 -0.10 8.86 7.11
C THR A 43 0.06 9.38 5.68
N ARG A 44 -1.02 9.47 4.88
CA ARG A 44 -0.97 9.80 3.44
C ARG A 44 -1.59 11.15 3.08
N THR A 45 -1.75 12.02 4.06
CA THR A 45 -2.33 13.37 3.88
C THR A 45 -1.51 14.25 2.93
N GLU A 46 -0.22 13.98 2.73
CA GLU A 46 0.66 14.71 1.81
C GLU A 46 0.85 14.05 0.42
N LEU A 47 0.04 13.04 0.07
CA LEU A 47 0.18 12.35 -1.21
C LEU A 47 -0.08 13.29 -2.40
N LYS A 48 0.95 13.52 -3.22
CA LYS A 48 0.83 14.26 -4.47
C LYS A 48 0.47 13.33 -5.63
N ALA A 49 -0.24 13.87 -6.62
CA ALA A 49 -0.54 13.15 -7.86
C ALA A 49 0.73 12.83 -8.69
N VAL A 50 1.76 13.66 -8.59
CA VAL A 50 3.09 13.44 -9.16
C VAL A 50 4.13 13.82 -8.12
N ASP A 51 5.08 12.93 -7.85
CA ASP A 51 6.19 13.18 -6.93
C ASP A 51 7.46 12.43 -7.37
N TRP A 52 8.60 12.84 -6.84
CA TRP A 52 9.84 12.08 -6.97
C TRP A 52 9.86 10.94 -5.95
N ASP A 53 10.14 9.70 -6.38
CA ASP A 53 10.24 8.56 -5.47
C ASP A 53 11.70 8.25 -5.16
N ASP A 54 12.21 8.77 -4.05
CA ASP A 54 13.59 8.56 -3.61
C ASP A 54 13.95 7.07 -3.41
N ALA A 55 12.97 6.22 -3.07
CA ALA A 55 13.23 4.80 -2.83
C ALA A 55 13.60 4.05 -4.13
N PHE A 56 13.09 4.53 -5.27
CA PHE A 56 13.27 3.90 -6.58
C PHE A 56 14.03 4.78 -7.59
N GLY A 57 14.21 6.08 -7.32
CA GLY A 57 14.97 7.01 -8.14
C GLY A 57 14.29 7.39 -9.47
N LEU A 58 12.97 7.51 -9.47
CA LEU A 58 12.18 7.86 -10.66
C LEU A 58 10.88 8.60 -10.29
N ILE A 59 10.18 9.14 -11.29
CA ILE A 59 8.92 9.86 -11.09
C ILE A 59 7.80 8.89 -10.73
N LYS A 60 7.09 9.15 -9.63
CA LYS A 60 5.88 8.42 -9.25
C LYS A 60 4.65 9.23 -9.58
N ILE A 61 3.73 8.59 -10.30
CA ILE A 61 2.46 9.19 -10.72
C ILE A 61 1.34 8.40 -10.05
N CYS A 62 0.46 9.06 -9.31
CA CYS A 62 -0.70 8.44 -8.67
C CYS A 62 -1.97 9.18 -9.13
N PRO A 63 -2.55 8.79 -10.29
CA PRO A 63 -3.65 9.51 -10.93
C PRO A 63 -4.95 9.56 -10.11
N LEU A 64 -5.05 8.69 -9.09
CA LEU A 64 -6.20 8.57 -8.22
C LEU A 64 -5.94 9.20 -6.84
N ALA A 65 -4.89 10.02 -6.70
CA ALA A 65 -4.42 10.52 -5.40
C ALA A 65 -5.53 11.20 -4.57
N ASP A 66 -6.44 11.92 -5.23
CA ASP A 66 -7.57 12.65 -4.66
C ASP A 66 -8.90 11.90 -4.71
N TRP A 67 -8.93 10.70 -5.29
CA TRP A 67 -10.17 9.93 -5.41
C TRP A 67 -10.61 9.36 -4.06
N THR A 68 -11.90 9.46 -3.78
CA THR A 68 -12.55 8.74 -2.68
C THR A 68 -12.80 7.28 -3.04
N ASP A 69 -13.11 6.46 -2.03
CA ASP A 69 -13.45 5.05 -2.27
C ASP A 69 -14.77 4.92 -3.04
N GLU A 70 -15.74 5.80 -2.82
CA GLU A 70 -16.99 5.86 -3.57
C GLU A 70 -16.73 6.12 -5.06
N GLN A 71 -15.87 7.09 -5.39
CA GLN A 71 -15.51 7.40 -6.77
C GLN A 71 -14.85 6.20 -7.49
N VAL A 72 -14.00 5.46 -6.78
CA VAL A 72 -13.39 4.22 -7.32
C VAL A 72 -14.47 3.19 -7.64
N TRP A 73 -15.37 2.93 -6.69
CA TRP A 73 -16.43 1.94 -6.88
C TRP A 73 -17.46 2.33 -7.95
N ASP A 74 -17.80 3.61 -8.03
CA ASP A 74 -18.69 4.13 -9.07
C ASP A 74 -18.06 3.97 -10.45
N CYS A 75 -16.76 4.25 -10.58
CA CYS A 75 -16.02 4.01 -11.82
C CYS A 75 -15.99 2.52 -12.20
N ILE A 76 -15.73 1.63 -11.23
CA ILE A 76 -15.74 0.18 -11.44
C ILE A 76 -17.10 -0.28 -11.98
N LYS A 77 -18.20 0.13 -11.32
CA LYS A 77 -19.57 -0.25 -11.69
C LYS A 77 -19.97 0.34 -13.04
N LYS A 78 -19.76 1.65 -13.24
CA LYS A 78 -20.13 2.36 -14.48
C LYS A 78 -19.44 1.78 -15.71
N ASN A 79 -18.18 1.38 -15.57
CA ASN A 79 -17.37 0.89 -16.69
C ASN A 79 -17.26 -0.64 -16.74
N ASN A 80 -18.00 -1.38 -15.90
CA ASN A 80 -17.95 -2.85 -15.80
C ASN A 80 -16.52 -3.39 -15.63
N ILE A 81 -15.69 -2.73 -14.82
CA ILE A 81 -14.30 -3.12 -14.58
C ILE A 81 -14.29 -4.38 -13.70
N PRO A 82 -13.60 -5.46 -14.08
CA PRO A 82 -13.42 -6.60 -13.20
C PRO A 82 -12.69 -6.21 -11.92
N TYR A 83 -13.22 -6.61 -10.77
CA TYR A 83 -12.59 -6.42 -9.46
C TYR A 83 -12.40 -7.75 -8.73
N ASN A 84 -11.60 -7.75 -7.67
CA ASN A 84 -11.34 -8.95 -6.89
C ASN A 84 -12.56 -9.33 -6.03
N LYS A 85 -13.10 -10.54 -6.20
CA LYS A 85 -14.25 -11.09 -5.44
C LYS A 85 -14.05 -11.11 -3.93
N LEU A 86 -12.82 -10.96 -3.42
CA LEU A 86 -12.57 -10.78 -2.00
C LEU A 86 -13.19 -9.49 -1.44
N HIS A 87 -13.38 -8.45 -2.27
CA HIS A 87 -14.10 -7.26 -1.83
C HIS A 87 -15.51 -7.57 -1.34
N ASP A 88 -16.21 -8.52 -1.99
CA ASP A 88 -17.55 -8.99 -1.59
C ASP A 88 -17.53 -9.79 -0.27
N LYS A 89 -16.34 -10.22 0.14
CA LYS A 89 -16.11 -11.00 1.37
C LYS A 89 -15.54 -10.14 2.51
N GLY A 90 -15.66 -8.81 2.40
CA GLY A 90 -15.21 -7.89 3.44
C GLY A 90 -13.70 -7.58 3.42
N TYR A 91 -13.03 -7.71 2.27
CA TYR A 91 -11.61 -7.34 2.11
C TYR A 91 -11.47 -6.00 1.35
N PRO A 92 -11.61 -4.83 2.01
CA PRO A 92 -11.45 -3.54 1.35
C PRO A 92 -10.00 -3.22 0.95
N SER A 93 -9.00 -3.76 1.67
CA SER A 93 -7.58 -3.67 1.32
C SER A 93 -6.97 -5.06 1.21
N ILE A 94 -6.45 -5.42 0.03
CA ILE A 94 -5.93 -6.76 -0.27
C ILE A 94 -4.41 -6.73 -0.42
N GLY A 95 -3.71 -7.63 0.28
CA GLY A 95 -2.27 -7.84 0.19
C GLY A 95 -1.92 -9.31 -0.01
N CYS A 96 -0.81 -9.76 0.59
CA CYS A 96 -0.50 -11.20 0.64
C CYS A 96 -1.52 -11.91 1.52
N GLU A 97 -1.89 -13.13 1.16
CA GLU A 97 -2.83 -13.97 1.91
C GLU A 97 -2.56 -14.00 3.44
N PRO A 98 -1.33 -14.27 3.93
CA PRO A 98 -1.12 -14.38 5.38
C PRO A 98 -1.11 -13.02 6.09
N CYS A 99 -1.03 -11.92 5.34
CA CYS A 99 -0.93 -10.56 5.87
C CYS A 99 -2.19 -9.72 5.64
N THR A 100 -3.30 -10.38 5.30
CA THR A 100 -4.58 -9.75 4.97
C THR A 100 -5.73 -10.54 5.57
N ARG A 101 -6.63 -9.88 6.29
CA ARG A 101 -7.92 -10.45 6.73
C ARG A 101 -9.09 -9.57 6.29
N ALA A 102 -10.29 -10.12 6.32
CA ALA A 102 -11.52 -9.32 6.22
C ALA A 102 -11.63 -8.35 7.41
N VAL A 103 -12.28 -7.22 7.19
CA VAL A 103 -12.59 -6.23 8.24
C VAL A 103 -14.04 -6.36 8.70
N LYS A 104 -14.32 -5.93 9.92
CA LYS A 104 -15.69 -5.82 10.46
C LYS A 104 -16.31 -4.48 10.06
N ALA A 105 -17.64 -4.40 10.11
CA ALA A 105 -18.34 -3.14 9.92
C ALA A 105 -17.85 -2.09 10.93
N GLY A 106 -17.52 -0.89 10.44
CA GLY A 106 -16.98 0.21 11.25
C GLY A 106 -15.48 0.13 11.56
N GLU A 107 -14.78 -0.95 11.20
CA GLU A 107 -13.32 -0.96 11.21
C GLU A 107 -12.77 -0.11 10.06
N ASP A 108 -11.59 0.48 10.26
CA ASP A 108 -10.80 1.13 9.22
C ASP A 108 -10.56 0.17 8.02
N ILE A 109 -10.58 0.70 6.79
CA ILE A 109 -10.47 -0.09 5.56
C ILE A 109 -9.13 -0.84 5.43
N ARG A 110 -8.10 -0.44 6.19
CA ARG A 110 -6.81 -1.12 6.27
C ARG A 110 -6.60 -1.88 7.57
N ALA A 111 -7.58 -1.94 8.47
CA ALA A 111 -7.51 -2.72 9.69
C ALA A 111 -7.19 -4.21 9.45
N GLY A 112 -7.50 -4.72 8.25
CA GLY A 112 -7.19 -6.09 7.83
C GLY A 112 -5.73 -6.33 7.45
N ARG A 113 -4.90 -5.29 7.32
CA ARG A 113 -3.48 -5.39 6.91
C ARG A 113 -2.57 -5.40 8.13
N TRP A 114 -1.70 -6.41 8.22
CA TRP A 114 -0.81 -6.59 9.39
C TRP A 114 -1.56 -6.44 10.72
N TRP A 115 -2.71 -7.08 10.80
CA TRP A 115 -3.71 -6.89 11.85
C TRP A 115 -3.20 -7.26 13.26
N TRP A 116 -2.09 -7.99 13.36
CA TRP A 116 -1.41 -8.32 14.60
C TRP A 116 -0.45 -7.22 15.11
N GLU A 117 -0.23 -6.16 14.32
CA GLU A 117 0.62 -5.02 14.67
C GLU A 117 -0.20 -3.82 15.13
N ASN A 118 0.41 -2.97 15.97
CA ASN A 118 -0.18 -1.69 16.39
C ASN A 118 -0.52 -0.80 15.17
N ALA A 119 -1.68 -0.13 15.24
CA ALA A 119 -2.24 0.64 14.14
C ALA A 119 -1.27 1.68 13.54
N ASP A 120 -0.48 2.33 14.40
CA ASP A 120 0.45 3.41 14.02
C ASP A 120 1.63 2.95 13.16
N LYS A 121 1.86 1.63 13.02
CA LYS A 121 3.01 1.05 12.31
C LYS A 121 2.64 0.32 11.00
N ARG A 122 1.38 0.41 10.56
CA ARG A 122 0.80 -0.39 9.45
C ARG A 122 1.05 0.19 8.05
N GLU A 123 2.32 0.38 7.68
CA GLU A 123 2.68 0.73 6.30
C GLU A 123 3.59 -0.30 5.61
N CYS A 124 3.40 -0.42 4.30
CA CYS A 124 4.26 -1.25 3.47
C CYS A 124 5.57 -0.51 3.19
N GLY A 125 6.70 -1.23 3.17
CA GLY A 125 7.98 -0.69 2.71
C GLY A 125 7.98 -0.19 1.25
N LEU A 126 6.91 -0.40 0.47
CA LEU A 126 6.76 0.14 -0.87
C LEU A 126 6.49 1.65 -0.91
N HIS A 127 6.00 2.23 0.19
CA HIS A 127 5.52 3.61 0.24
C HIS A 127 5.98 4.28 1.53
N LEU A 128 7.29 4.25 1.77
CA LEU A 128 7.90 4.99 2.88
C LEU A 128 7.99 6.45 2.45
N GLY A 129 7.38 7.35 3.22
CA GLY A 129 7.68 8.78 3.14
C GLY A 129 9.11 9.07 3.62
N LYS A 130 9.53 10.33 3.57
CA LYS A 130 10.89 10.79 3.92
C LYS A 130 11.41 10.34 5.31
N GLU A 131 10.54 9.91 6.21
CA GLU A 131 10.91 9.39 7.54
C GLU A 131 11.29 7.90 7.58
N GLY A 132 11.32 7.21 6.43
CA GLY A 132 11.74 5.81 6.33
C GLY A 132 13.25 5.56 6.46
N THR A 133 14.06 6.62 6.45
CA THR A 133 15.51 6.58 6.67
C THR A 133 15.83 7.15 8.05
N THR A 134 15.58 6.39 9.11
CA THR A 134 16.28 6.64 10.37
C THR A 134 17.60 5.90 10.29
N ASN A 135 18.66 6.68 10.08
CA ASN A 135 20.04 6.24 10.23
C ASN A 135 20.26 5.70 11.63
N GLU A 136 20.96 4.58 11.69
CA GLU A 136 21.63 4.06 12.87
C GLU A 136 22.61 5.10 13.42
N HIS A 137 22.47 5.43 14.70
CA HIS A 137 23.55 5.80 15.61
C HIS A 137 23.20 5.30 17.02
#